data_AF-A0A8T4T2X4-F1
#
_entry.id   AF-A0A8T4T2X4-F1
#
_cell.length_a   1.000
_cell.length_b   1.000
_cell.length_c   1.000
_cell.angle_alpha   90.00
_cell.angle_beta   90.00
_cell.angle_gamma   90.00
#
_symmetry.space_group_name_H-M   'P 1'
#
loop_
_entity.id
_entity.type
_entity.pdbx_description
1 polymer ?
#
loop_
_entity_poly.entity_id
_entity_poly.type
_entity_poly.pdbx_seq_one_letter_code
_entity_poly.pdbx_strand_id
1 'polypeptide(L)'
;MPKKRKNRSAKKRGKKPSLKLIDQKLNLILKKENRQLKGQKKFFKLEKEQLEEVEDFENLERKQLKELSGIEELEREIKEQVSPHPLRRITIRDISKALIGAFIGIISHFAFSEGAHLAEGVSVGRASFILLVSFLIGFIFIYLTGYRKILDRKLLFFLPVRLVAIYLVTLATVFFVLYTFNFTVGADISLIYKQVAVVSLPAIIGASAADLIGRE
;
A
#
# COMPACT_ATOMS: atom_id res chain seq x y z
N MET A 1 48.06 73.77 39.38
CA MET A 1 47.39 74.90 40.07
C MET A 1 46.03 75.18 39.43
N PRO A 2 44.88 74.82 40.05
CA PRO A 2 43.56 75.11 39.50
C PRO A 2 42.90 76.33 40.19
N LYS A 3 42.39 77.29 39.40
CA LYS A 3 41.66 78.48 39.87
C LYS A 3 40.19 78.15 40.14
N LYS A 4 39.79 78.18 41.43
CA LYS A 4 38.39 78.10 41.88
C LYS A 4 37.58 79.33 41.42
N ARG A 5 36.60 79.15 40.52
CA ARG A 5 35.53 80.14 40.27
C ARG A 5 34.36 79.89 41.23
N LYS A 6 34.18 80.79 42.21
CA LYS A 6 33.00 80.86 43.09
C LYS A 6 31.81 81.43 42.30
N ASN A 7 30.90 80.57 41.84
CA ASN A 7 29.58 81.01 41.38
C ASN A 7 28.65 81.16 42.59
N ARG A 8 28.31 82.41 42.92
CA ARG A 8 27.29 82.77 43.90
C ARG A 8 25.91 82.44 43.31
N SER A 9 25.32 81.31 43.68
CA SER A 9 23.93 81.00 43.36
C SER A 9 23.00 81.79 44.28
N ALA A 10 22.32 82.80 43.72
CA ALA A 10 21.26 83.54 44.40
C ALA A 10 20.12 82.60 44.79
N LYS A 11 19.89 82.45 46.10
CA LYS A 11 18.82 81.63 46.69
C LYS A 11 17.48 82.33 46.45
N LYS A 12 16.82 82.07 45.30
CA LYS A 12 15.45 82.52 45.02
C LYS A 12 14.51 81.94 46.09
N ARG A 13 14.02 82.78 47.00
CA ARG A 13 12.92 82.44 47.90
C ARG A 13 11.68 82.14 47.05
N GLY A 14 11.30 80.87 46.96
CA GLY A 14 10.13 80.42 46.22
C GLY A 14 8.87 81.05 46.81
N LYS A 15 8.17 81.87 46.02
CA LYS A 15 6.80 82.29 46.32
C LYS A 15 5.96 81.01 46.43
N LYS A 16 5.27 80.81 47.56
CA LYS A 16 4.30 79.72 47.71
C LYS A 16 3.27 79.86 46.59
N PRO A 17 3.03 78.81 45.77
CA PRO A 17 2.08 78.88 44.68
C PRO A 17 0.69 79.20 45.24
N SER A 18 -0.02 80.15 44.62
CA SER A 18 -1.40 80.45 45.00
C SER A 18 -2.28 79.22 44.78
N LEU A 19 -3.22 78.93 45.68
CA LEU A 19 -4.17 77.79 45.58
C LEU A 19 -4.79 77.63 44.19
N LYS A 20 -5.12 78.73 43.49
CA LYS A 20 -5.63 78.72 42.11
C LYS A 20 -4.71 78.03 41.08
N LEU A 21 -3.39 78.16 41.23
CA LEU A 21 -2.41 77.52 40.33
C LEU A 21 -2.33 76.01 40.57
N ILE A 22 -2.60 75.56 41.80
CA ILE A 22 -2.63 74.14 42.16
C ILE A 22 -3.86 73.49 41.53
N ASP A 23 -5.03 74.11 41.64
CA ASP A 23 -6.28 73.62 41.01
C ASP A 23 -6.18 73.53 39.49
N GLN A 24 -5.58 74.53 38.84
CA GLN A 24 -5.37 74.49 37.38
C GLN A 24 -4.47 73.33 36.97
N LYS A 25 -3.39 73.06 37.72
CA LYS A 25 -2.52 71.92 37.46
C LYS A 25 -3.23 70.60 37.73
N LEU A 26 -4.03 70.51 38.80
CA LEU A 26 -4.81 69.32 39.13
C LEU A 26 -5.80 68.97 38.01
N ASN A 27 -6.52 69.97 37.49
CA ASN A 27 -7.43 69.80 36.36
C ASN A 27 -6.72 69.36 35.08
N LEU A 28 -5.52 69.88 34.81
CA LEU A 28 -4.71 69.44 33.67
C LEU A 28 -4.22 67.99 33.82
N ILE A 29 -3.87 67.57 35.03
CA ILE A 29 -3.48 66.20 35.34
C ILE A 29 -4.69 65.27 35.15
N LEU A 30 -5.84 65.60 35.76
CA LEU A 30 -7.08 64.84 35.61
C LEU A 30 -7.51 64.71 34.14
N LYS A 31 -7.32 65.77 33.33
CA LYS A 31 -7.60 65.72 31.89
C LYS A 31 -6.63 64.82 31.13
N LYS A 32 -5.34 64.79 31.52
CA LYS A 32 -4.33 63.89 30.93
C LYS A 32 -4.59 62.43 31.33
N GLU A 33 -4.86 62.16 32.61
CA GLU A 33 -5.23 60.83 33.10
C GLU A 33 -6.46 60.31 32.39
N ASN A 34 -7.53 61.11 32.25
CA ASN A 34 -8.72 60.71 31.51
C ASN A 34 -8.43 60.41 30.03
N ARG A 35 -7.49 61.13 29.40
CA ARG A 35 -7.06 60.83 28.02
C ARG A 35 -6.26 59.53 27.95
N GLN A 36 -5.36 59.29 28.92
CA GLN A 36 -4.60 58.04 29.02
C GLN A 36 -5.53 56.84 29.27
N LEU A 37 -6.51 56.97 30.16
CA LEU A 37 -7.53 55.96 30.44
C LEU A 37 -8.36 55.63 29.20
N LYS A 38 -8.76 56.65 28.41
CA LYS A 38 -9.45 56.42 27.12
C LYS A 38 -8.55 55.72 26.10
N GLY A 39 -7.26 56.06 26.06
CA GLY A 39 -6.27 55.38 25.22
C GLY A 39 -6.11 53.91 25.58
N GLN A 40 -5.91 53.61 26.88
CA GLN A 40 -5.80 52.24 27.39
C GLN A 40 -7.06 51.42 27.10
N LYS A 41 -8.26 51.99 27.29
CA LYS A 41 -9.52 51.29 26.95
C LYS A 41 -9.62 50.94 25.47
N LYS A 42 -9.20 51.84 24.57
CA LYS A 42 -9.19 51.56 23.13
C LYS A 42 -8.16 50.48 22.77
N PHE A 43 -6.97 50.56 23.38
CA PHE A 43 -5.92 49.56 23.18
C PHE A 43 -6.38 48.18 23.62
N PHE A 44 -6.97 48.07 24.81
CA PHE A 44 -7.49 46.81 25.33
C PHE A 44 -8.61 46.23 24.46
N LYS A 45 -9.45 47.08 23.86
CA LYS A 45 -10.50 46.64 22.94
C LYS A 45 -9.91 46.07 21.64
N LEU A 46 -8.89 46.73 21.08
CA LEU A 46 -8.17 46.25 19.89
C LEU A 46 -7.41 44.95 20.16
N GLU A 47 -6.75 44.84 21.32
CA GLU A 47 -6.03 43.63 21.71
C GLU A 47 -6.98 42.44 21.87
N LYS A 48 -8.18 42.66 22.43
CA LYS A 48 -9.22 41.63 22.54
C LYS A 48 -9.76 41.21 21.17
N GLU A 49 -9.99 42.16 20.25
CA GLU A 49 -10.43 41.86 18.87
C GLU A 49 -9.36 41.06 18.11
N GLN A 50 -8.07 41.38 18.28
CA GLN A 50 -6.97 40.61 17.68
C GLN A 50 -6.87 39.18 18.25
N LEU A 51 -7.08 39.03 19.57
CA LEU A 51 -7.12 37.71 20.21
C LEU A 51 -8.27 36.84 19.68
N GLU A 52 -9.47 37.42 19.54
CA GLU A 52 -10.63 36.71 18.96
C GLU A 52 -10.37 36.28 17.51
N GLU A 53 -9.76 37.14 16.68
CA GLU A 53 -9.38 36.78 15.30
C GLU A 53 -8.36 35.62 15.25
N VAL A 54 -7.38 35.61 16.15
CA VAL A 54 -6.37 34.53 16.21
C VAL A 54 -7.00 33.21 16.65
N GLU A 55 -7.89 33.23 17.65
CA GLU A 55 -8.61 32.03 18.08
C GLU A 55 -9.50 31.46 16.96
N ASP A 56 -10.19 32.32 16.21
CA ASP A 56 -10.99 31.90 15.05
C ASP A 56 -10.12 31.28 13.95
N PHE A 57 -8.93 31.85 13.71
CA PHE A 57 -7.97 31.33 12.75
C PHE A 57 -7.43 29.95 13.15
N GLU A 58 -7.02 29.77 14.41
CA GLU A 58 -6.56 28.47 14.93
C GLU A 58 -7.66 27.39 14.82
N ASN A 59 -8.91 27.77 15.09
CA ASN A 59 -10.05 26.86 14.96
C ASN A 59 -10.29 26.43 13.51
N LEU A 60 -10.09 27.33 12.55
CA LEU A 60 -10.15 27.05 11.12
C LEU A 60 -9.04 26.09 10.68
N GLU A 61 -7.80 26.33 11.08
CA GLU A 61 -6.68 25.43 10.78
C GLU A 61 -6.90 24.03 11.33
N ARG A 62 -7.38 23.92 12.59
CA ARG A 62 -7.71 22.62 13.20
C ARG A 62 -8.81 21.87 12.44
N LYS A 63 -9.79 22.56 11.88
CA LYS A 63 -10.84 21.94 11.05
C LYS A 63 -10.27 21.42 9.74
N GLN A 64 -9.45 22.22 9.06
CA GLN A 64 -8.81 21.81 7.80
C GLN A 64 -7.88 20.62 7.99
N LEU A 65 -7.09 20.59 9.07
CA LEU A 65 -6.23 19.46 9.41
C LEU A 65 -7.04 18.16 9.62
N LYS A 66 -8.20 18.25 10.29
CA LYS A 66 -9.08 17.10 10.47
C LYS A 66 -9.68 16.60 9.16
N GLU A 67 -10.12 17.51 8.28
CA GLU A 67 -10.63 17.14 6.96
C GLU A 67 -9.55 16.48 6.10
N LEU A 68 -8.33 17.02 6.09
CA LEU A 68 -7.17 16.42 5.42
C LEU A 68 -6.88 15.01 5.94
N SER A 69 -6.85 14.81 7.26
CA SER A 69 -6.64 13.47 7.83
C SER A 69 -7.74 12.49 7.44
N GLY A 70 -9.00 12.93 7.37
CA GLY A 70 -10.10 12.09 6.91
C GLY A 70 -10.01 11.72 5.43
N ILE A 71 -9.52 12.63 4.59
CA ILE A 71 -9.28 12.36 3.16
C ILE A 71 -8.13 11.35 2.98
N GLU A 72 -7.04 11.48 3.74
CA GLU A 72 -5.92 10.53 3.70
C GLU A 72 -6.35 9.12 4.13
N GLU A 73 -7.19 9.00 5.18
CA GLU A 73 -7.77 7.73 5.60
C GLU A 73 -8.66 7.12 4.52
N LEU A 74 -9.54 7.92 3.90
CA LEU A 74 -10.37 7.52 2.77
C LEU A 74 -9.54 7.08 1.56
N GLU A 75 -8.48 7.81 1.21
CA GLU A 75 -7.59 7.45 0.12
C GLU A 75 -6.91 6.11 0.41
N ARG A 76 -6.46 5.90 1.65
CA ARG A 76 -5.85 4.64 2.07
C ARG A 76 -6.84 3.47 1.97
N GLU A 77 -8.07 3.66 2.43
CA GLU A 77 -9.12 2.64 2.37
C GLU A 77 -9.50 2.32 0.91
N ILE A 78 -9.66 3.35 0.06
CA ILE A 78 -9.89 3.17 -1.37
C ILE A 78 -8.69 2.46 -2.02
N LYS A 79 -7.46 2.83 -1.68
CA LYS A 79 -6.27 2.20 -2.23
C LYS A 79 -6.20 0.73 -1.84
N GLU A 80 -6.56 0.37 -0.61
CA GLU A 80 -6.66 -1.04 -0.19
C GLU A 80 -7.75 -1.80 -0.95
N GLN A 81 -8.92 -1.18 -1.19
CA GLN A 81 -10.03 -1.81 -1.92
C GLN A 81 -9.82 -1.90 -3.44
N VAL A 82 -9.15 -0.91 -4.04
CA VAL A 82 -8.99 -0.75 -5.49
C VAL A 82 -7.63 -1.27 -5.96
N SER A 83 -6.69 -1.52 -5.04
CA SER A 83 -5.41 -2.16 -5.38
C SER A 83 -5.68 -3.48 -6.11
N PRO A 84 -5.05 -3.69 -7.28
CA PRO A 84 -5.29 -4.89 -8.07
C PRO A 84 -4.82 -6.10 -7.26
N HIS A 85 -5.78 -6.87 -6.74
CA HIS A 85 -5.47 -8.09 -6.02
C HIS A 85 -4.55 -8.96 -6.91
N PRO A 86 -3.42 -9.48 -6.40
CA PRO A 86 -2.43 -10.24 -7.20
C PRO A 86 -2.98 -11.49 -7.90
N LEU A 87 -4.23 -11.84 -7.64
CA LEU A 87 -4.95 -12.94 -8.27
C LEU A 87 -5.74 -12.52 -9.52
N ARG A 88 -5.81 -11.21 -9.82
CA ARG A 88 -6.56 -10.67 -10.96
C ARG A 88 -5.78 -10.71 -12.27
N ARG A 89 -4.46 -10.93 -12.23
CA ARG A 89 -3.62 -11.04 -13.42
C ARG A 89 -2.67 -12.23 -13.30
N ILE A 90 -2.56 -13.00 -14.37
CA ILE A 90 -1.50 -14.01 -14.53
C ILE A 90 -0.18 -13.23 -14.68
N THR A 91 0.75 -13.49 -13.78
CA THR A 91 2.07 -12.86 -13.82
C THR A 91 3.10 -13.80 -14.44
N ILE A 92 4.18 -13.22 -14.98
CA ILE A 92 5.32 -14.01 -15.49
C ILE A 92 5.89 -14.90 -14.38
N ARG A 93 5.82 -14.44 -13.12
CA ARG A 93 6.23 -15.23 -11.94
C ARG A 93 5.42 -16.51 -11.78
N ASP A 94 4.12 -16.48 -12.07
CA ASP A 94 3.27 -17.69 -12.00
C ASP A 94 3.68 -18.70 -13.09
N ILE A 95 3.99 -18.22 -14.30
CA ILE A 95 4.49 -19.06 -15.40
C ILE A 95 5.84 -19.70 -15.02
N SER A 96 6.77 -18.91 -14.47
CA SER A 96 8.08 -19.43 -14.04
C SER A 96 7.96 -20.48 -12.95
N LYS A 97 7.06 -20.27 -11.97
CA LYS A 97 6.79 -21.26 -10.91
C LYS A 97 6.18 -22.54 -11.47
N ALA A 98 5.20 -22.42 -12.36
CA ALA A 98 4.59 -23.57 -13.03
C ALA A 98 5.63 -24.37 -13.81
N LEU A 99 6.53 -23.71 -14.53
CA LEU A 99 7.60 -24.35 -15.28
C LEU A 99 8.59 -25.08 -14.36
N ILE A 100 9.09 -24.42 -13.32
CA ILE A 100 10.03 -25.02 -12.35
C ILE A 100 9.37 -26.20 -11.62
N GLY A 101 8.13 -26.02 -11.16
CA GLY A 101 7.37 -27.07 -10.48
C GLY A 101 7.08 -28.26 -11.38
N ALA A 102 6.66 -28.01 -12.63
CA ALA A 102 6.47 -29.07 -13.64
C ALA A 102 7.76 -29.84 -13.87
N PHE A 103 8.87 -29.13 -14.05
CA PHE A 103 10.19 -29.73 -14.26
C PHE A 103 10.61 -30.61 -13.09
N ILE A 104 10.47 -30.13 -11.85
CA ILE A 104 10.74 -30.92 -10.64
C ILE A 104 9.80 -32.14 -10.58
N GLY A 105 8.52 -31.97 -10.89
CA GLY A 105 7.54 -33.07 -10.92
C GLY A 105 7.90 -34.16 -11.94
N ILE A 106 8.40 -33.77 -13.11
CA ILE A 106 8.84 -34.70 -14.17
C ILE A 106 10.14 -35.41 -13.78
N ILE A 107 11.08 -34.68 -13.16
CA ILE A 107 12.38 -35.21 -12.73
C ILE A 107 12.27 -36.10 -11.51
N SER A 108 11.23 -35.92 -10.69
CA SER A 108 11.02 -36.68 -9.46
C SER A 108 11.02 -38.18 -9.76
N HIS A 109 12.20 -38.76 -9.48
CA HIS A 109 12.66 -40.14 -9.57
C HIS A 109 11.76 -41.07 -10.42
N PHE A 110 11.97 -41.11 -11.74
CA PHE A 110 11.36 -42.08 -12.69
C PHE A 110 10.08 -41.65 -13.42
N ALA A 111 9.44 -40.53 -13.08
CA ALA A 111 8.19 -40.14 -13.73
C ALA A 111 8.27 -40.01 -15.27
N PHE A 112 9.38 -39.49 -15.82
CA PHE A 112 9.52 -39.36 -17.28
C PHE A 112 9.86 -40.69 -17.98
N SER A 113 10.77 -41.51 -17.42
CA SER A 113 11.21 -42.76 -18.05
C SER A 113 10.14 -43.83 -17.96
N GLU A 114 9.60 -44.06 -16.76
CA GLU A 114 8.50 -45.00 -16.55
C GLU A 114 7.22 -44.50 -17.19
N GLY A 115 6.98 -43.18 -17.17
CA GLY A 115 5.82 -42.59 -17.84
C GLY A 115 5.83 -42.82 -19.34
N ALA A 116 7.00 -42.75 -19.99
CA ALA A 116 7.15 -43.04 -21.41
C ALA A 116 6.89 -44.52 -21.74
N HIS A 117 7.42 -45.45 -20.93
CA HIS A 117 7.16 -46.87 -21.11
C HIS A 117 5.71 -47.26 -20.82
N LEU A 118 5.11 -46.70 -19.77
CA LEU A 118 3.71 -46.93 -19.42
C LEU A 118 2.77 -46.46 -20.54
N ALA A 119 3.12 -45.39 -21.25
CA ALA A 119 2.32 -44.83 -22.33
C ALA A 119 2.14 -45.80 -23.52
N GLU A 120 3.07 -46.73 -23.75
CA GLU A 120 2.96 -47.72 -24.85
C GLU A 120 1.76 -48.65 -24.64
N GLY A 121 1.50 -49.06 -23.39
CA GLY A 121 0.37 -49.93 -23.03
C GLY A 121 -0.97 -49.22 -22.86
N VAL A 122 -1.00 -47.89 -22.95
CA VAL A 122 -2.20 -47.09 -22.69
C VAL A 122 -2.94 -46.82 -24.00
N SER A 123 -4.27 -47.01 -24.00
CA SER A 123 -5.12 -46.62 -25.12
C SER A 123 -5.35 -45.11 -25.13
N VAL A 124 -5.63 -44.52 -26.30
CA VAL A 124 -5.86 -43.06 -26.43
C VAL A 124 -7.01 -42.57 -25.53
N GLY A 125 -8.06 -43.38 -25.37
CA GLY A 125 -9.17 -43.06 -24.44
C GLY A 125 -8.73 -43.02 -22.98
N ARG A 126 -7.89 -43.97 -22.54
CA ARG A 126 -7.31 -43.97 -21.19
C ARG A 126 -6.36 -42.79 -20.99
N ALA A 127 -5.55 -42.46 -21.99
CA ALA A 127 -4.68 -41.27 -21.95
C ALA A 127 -5.49 -39.97 -21.80
N SER A 128 -6.59 -39.83 -22.55
CA SER A 128 -7.50 -38.68 -22.43
C SER A 128 -8.09 -38.57 -21.02
N PHE A 129 -8.47 -39.71 -20.42
CA PHE A 129 -8.97 -39.76 -19.06
C PHE A 129 -7.90 -39.38 -18.02
N ILE A 130 -6.66 -39.85 -18.17
CA ILE A 130 -5.54 -39.47 -17.30
C ILE A 130 -5.29 -37.96 -17.38
N LEU A 131 -5.32 -37.40 -18.60
CA LEU A 131 -5.12 -35.97 -18.83
C LEU A 131 -6.24 -35.14 -18.17
N LEU A 132 -7.49 -35.59 -18.25
CA LEU A 132 -8.62 -34.99 -17.54
C LEU A 132 -8.49 -35.09 -16.02
N VAL A 133 -8.11 -36.26 -15.50
CA VAL A 133 -7.88 -36.48 -14.07
C VAL A 133 -6.76 -35.58 -13.57
N SER A 134 -5.68 -35.43 -14.33
CA SER A 134 -4.57 -34.54 -13.97
C SER A 134 -5.01 -33.08 -13.90
N PHE A 135 -5.88 -32.64 -14.82
CA PHE A 135 -6.50 -31.31 -14.77
C PHE A 135 -7.36 -31.13 -13.51
N LEU A 136 -8.17 -32.14 -13.17
CA LEU A 136 -9.03 -32.12 -11.98
C LEU A 136 -8.21 -32.09 -10.69
N ILE A 137 -7.10 -32.83 -10.62
CA ILE A 137 -6.16 -32.79 -9.50
C ILE A 137 -5.57 -31.38 -9.38
N GLY A 138 -5.07 -30.80 -10.48
CA GLY A 138 -4.59 -29.42 -10.50
C GLY A 138 -5.66 -28.43 -10.03
N PHE A 139 -6.91 -28.60 -10.49
CA PHE A 139 -8.05 -27.81 -10.02
C PHE A 139 -8.23 -27.92 -8.51
N ILE A 140 -8.24 -29.13 -7.95
CA ILE A 140 -8.39 -29.37 -6.51
C ILE A 140 -7.24 -28.72 -5.74
N PHE A 141 -5.99 -28.85 -6.20
CA PHE A 141 -4.83 -28.24 -5.54
C PHE A 141 -4.92 -26.72 -5.51
N ILE A 142 -5.21 -26.08 -6.65
CA ILE A 142 -5.37 -24.62 -6.73
C ILE A 142 -6.62 -24.18 -5.96
N TYR A 143 -7.70 -24.96 -5.99
CA TYR A 143 -8.92 -24.66 -5.24
C TYR A 143 -8.67 -24.68 -3.74
N LEU A 144 -8.14 -25.77 -3.19
CA LEU A 144 -7.91 -25.95 -1.75
C LEU A 144 -7.00 -24.87 -1.16
N THR A 145 -6.00 -24.46 -1.95
CA THR A 145 -5.03 -23.46 -1.52
C THR A 145 -5.51 -22.04 -1.80
N GLY A 146 -6.17 -21.84 -2.93
CA GLY A 146 -6.80 -20.60 -3.37
C GLY A 146 -7.88 -20.13 -2.42
N TYR A 147 -8.84 -21.01 -2.11
CA TYR A 147 -10.06 -20.68 -1.37
C TYR A 147 -9.82 -20.35 0.11
N ARG A 148 -8.82 -20.98 0.76
CA ARG A 148 -8.67 -20.86 2.22
C ARG A 148 -8.39 -19.43 2.69
N LYS A 149 -7.98 -18.53 1.81
CA LYS A 149 -7.63 -17.12 2.13
C LYS A 149 -8.58 -16.07 1.53
N ILE A 150 -9.54 -16.40 0.67
CA ILE A 150 -10.29 -15.40 -0.10
C ILE A 150 -11.77 -15.43 0.31
N LEU A 151 -12.23 -14.37 0.98
CA LEU A 151 -13.66 -14.16 1.29
C LEU A 151 -14.46 -13.65 0.07
N ASP A 152 -13.79 -13.07 -0.93
CA ASP A 152 -14.44 -12.40 -2.05
C ASP A 152 -14.85 -13.34 -3.19
N ARG A 153 -16.17 -13.48 -3.40
CA ARG A 153 -16.75 -14.27 -4.51
C ARG A 153 -16.27 -13.85 -5.90
N LYS A 154 -15.90 -12.59 -6.12
CA LYS A 154 -15.47 -12.08 -7.43
C LYS A 154 -14.12 -12.63 -7.89
N LEU A 155 -13.24 -12.99 -6.95
CA LEU A 155 -11.92 -13.56 -7.24
C LEU A 155 -11.99 -15.02 -7.70
N LEU A 156 -13.10 -15.71 -7.42
CA LEU A 156 -13.34 -17.09 -7.83
C LEU A 156 -13.41 -17.26 -9.34
N PHE A 157 -13.88 -16.23 -10.06
CA PHE A 157 -14.01 -16.28 -11.52
C PHE A 157 -12.65 -16.24 -12.25
N PHE A 158 -11.60 -15.74 -11.59
CA PHE A 158 -10.25 -15.67 -12.19
C PHE A 158 -9.41 -16.93 -11.96
N LEU A 159 -9.79 -17.77 -10.99
CA LEU A 159 -9.13 -19.03 -10.67
C LEU A 159 -9.09 -20.04 -11.83
N PRO A 160 -10.19 -20.31 -12.57
CA PRO A 160 -10.14 -21.24 -13.70
C PRO A 160 -9.21 -20.75 -14.82
N VAL A 161 -9.12 -19.43 -15.05
CA VAL A 161 -8.21 -18.86 -16.06
C VAL A 161 -6.75 -19.09 -15.68
N ARG A 162 -6.39 -18.89 -14.39
CA ARG A 162 -5.05 -19.20 -13.86
C ARG A 162 -4.73 -20.69 -14.02
N LEU A 163 -5.66 -21.57 -13.67
CA LEU A 163 -5.46 -23.01 -13.80
C LEU A 163 -5.20 -23.41 -15.26
N VAL A 164 -6.00 -22.91 -16.20
CA VAL A 164 -5.81 -23.21 -17.63
C VAL A 164 -4.44 -22.74 -18.11
N ALA A 165 -3.99 -21.55 -17.70
CA ALA A 165 -2.67 -21.05 -18.07
C ALA A 165 -1.54 -21.93 -17.51
N ILE A 166 -1.60 -22.29 -16.22
CA ILE A 166 -0.61 -23.18 -15.58
C ILE A 166 -0.61 -24.56 -16.26
N TYR A 167 -1.79 -25.07 -16.59
CA TYR A 167 -1.96 -26.36 -17.26
C TYR A 167 -1.33 -26.37 -18.66
N LEU A 168 -1.58 -25.34 -19.46
CA LEU A 168 -0.97 -25.19 -20.80
C LEU A 168 0.55 -25.08 -20.72
N VAL A 169 1.08 -24.30 -19.77
CA VAL A 169 2.53 -24.18 -19.54
C VAL A 169 3.11 -25.54 -19.13
N THR A 170 2.41 -26.28 -18.28
CA THR A 170 2.84 -27.60 -17.82
C THR A 170 2.88 -28.60 -18.98
N LEU A 171 1.85 -28.66 -19.83
CA LEU A 171 1.84 -29.52 -21.01
C LEU A 171 2.96 -29.16 -22.00
N ALA A 172 3.18 -27.87 -22.24
CA ALA A 172 4.29 -27.41 -23.08
C ALA A 172 5.66 -27.81 -22.50
N THR A 173 5.81 -27.72 -21.17
CA THR A 173 7.02 -28.13 -20.46
C THR A 173 7.24 -29.65 -20.56
N VAL A 174 6.19 -30.46 -20.36
CA VAL A 174 6.25 -31.92 -20.52
C VAL A 174 6.68 -32.30 -21.93
N PHE A 175 6.05 -31.71 -22.94
CA PHE A 175 6.40 -31.94 -24.33
C PHE A 175 7.87 -31.57 -24.61
N PHE A 176 8.30 -30.40 -24.14
CA PHE A 176 9.68 -29.93 -24.32
C PHE A 176 10.70 -30.86 -23.64
N VAL A 177 10.41 -31.33 -22.43
CA VAL A 177 11.28 -32.28 -21.73
C VAL A 177 11.34 -33.61 -22.49
N LEU A 178 10.20 -34.20 -22.85
CA LEU A 178 10.18 -35.46 -23.62
C LEU A 178 10.87 -35.34 -24.99
N TYR A 179 10.76 -34.18 -25.63
CA TYR A 179 11.48 -33.85 -26.87
C TYR A 179 12.99 -33.80 -26.65
N THR A 180 13.44 -33.12 -25.58
CA THR A 180 14.87 -33.00 -25.25
C THR A 180 15.52 -34.35 -24.98
N PHE A 181 14.78 -35.30 -24.39
CA PHE A 181 15.25 -36.66 -24.12
C PHE A 181 15.04 -37.66 -25.27
N ASN A 182 14.67 -37.20 -26.47
CA ASN A 182 14.45 -38.02 -27.68
C ASN A 182 13.35 -39.10 -27.58
N PHE A 183 12.44 -39.06 -26.60
CA PHE A 183 11.33 -40.02 -26.52
C PHE A 183 10.25 -39.82 -27.60
N THR A 184 10.20 -38.62 -28.20
CA THR A 184 9.18 -38.22 -29.19
C THR A 184 9.70 -38.23 -30.63
N VAL A 185 11.01 -38.35 -30.83
CA VAL A 185 11.63 -38.29 -32.17
C VAL A 185 11.37 -39.61 -32.90
N GLY A 186 10.57 -39.58 -33.96
CA GLY A 186 10.20 -40.76 -34.76
C GLY A 186 9.01 -41.56 -34.22
N ALA A 187 8.40 -41.12 -33.12
CA ALA A 187 7.18 -41.72 -32.58
C ALA A 187 5.93 -41.25 -33.34
N ASP A 188 4.91 -42.10 -33.41
CA ASP A 188 3.60 -41.72 -33.94
C ASP A 188 2.94 -40.66 -33.04
N ILE A 189 2.14 -39.77 -33.62
CA ILE A 189 1.42 -38.69 -32.92
C ILE A 189 0.57 -39.26 -31.78
N SER A 190 0.00 -40.46 -31.99
CA SER A 190 -0.74 -41.21 -30.98
C SER A 190 0.12 -41.57 -29.77
N LEU A 191 1.36 -42.00 -29.98
CA LEU A 191 2.28 -42.35 -28.91
C LEU A 191 2.75 -41.11 -28.15
N ILE A 192 3.10 -40.03 -28.86
CA ILE A 192 3.49 -38.74 -28.27
C ILE A 192 2.38 -38.22 -27.35
N TYR A 193 1.13 -38.26 -27.81
CA TYR A 193 -0.02 -37.85 -27.01
C TYR A 193 -0.15 -38.66 -25.71
N LYS A 194 0.00 -39.99 -25.79
CA LYS A 194 -0.06 -40.87 -24.62
C LYS A 194 1.07 -40.58 -23.63
N GLN A 195 2.29 -40.37 -24.12
CA GLN A 195 3.45 -40.04 -23.29
C GLN A 195 3.23 -38.72 -22.54
N VAL A 196 2.77 -37.67 -23.25
CA VAL A 196 2.45 -36.38 -22.64
C VAL A 196 1.35 -36.53 -21.58
N ALA A 197 0.30 -37.31 -21.85
CA ALA A 197 -0.80 -37.51 -20.92
C ALA A 197 -0.40 -38.27 -19.64
N VAL A 198 0.47 -39.27 -19.74
CA VAL A 198 0.94 -40.01 -18.56
C VAL A 198 1.88 -39.14 -17.72
N VAL A 199 2.82 -38.44 -18.37
CA VAL A 199 3.82 -37.62 -17.70
C VAL A 199 3.24 -36.30 -17.17
N SER A 200 2.10 -35.84 -17.70
CA SER A 200 1.45 -34.61 -17.23
C SER A 200 0.95 -34.72 -15.79
N LEU A 201 0.60 -35.92 -15.31
CA LEU A 201 0.06 -36.10 -13.96
C LEU A 201 1.06 -35.67 -12.86
N PRO A 202 2.29 -36.24 -12.78
CA PRO A 202 3.29 -35.77 -11.83
C PRO A 202 3.76 -34.34 -12.11
N ALA A 203 3.81 -33.92 -13.38
CA ALA A 203 4.16 -32.54 -13.75
C ALA A 203 3.15 -31.52 -13.20
N ILE A 204 1.85 -31.77 -13.32
CA ILE A 204 0.80 -30.88 -12.83
C ILE A 204 0.78 -30.81 -11.31
N ILE A 205 1.06 -31.94 -10.64
CA ILE A 205 1.21 -31.94 -9.18
C ILE A 205 2.38 -31.04 -8.77
N GLY A 206 3.54 -31.17 -9.44
CA GLY A 206 4.71 -30.32 -9.19
C GLY A 206 4.46 -28.84 -9.50
N ALA A 207 3.85 -28.54 -10.64
CA ALA A 207 3.50 -27.18 -11.05
C ALA A 207 2.50 -26.52 -10.08
N SER A 208 1.47 -27.27 -9.70
CA SER A 208 0.47 -26.82 -8.73
C SER A 208 1.10 -26.59 -7.37
N ALA A 209 1.98 -27.48 -6.90
CA ALA A 209 2.69 -27.35 -5.63
C ALA A 209 3.62 -26.11 -5.60
N ALA A 210 4.35 -25.85 -6.69
CA ALA A 210 5.19 -24.66 -6.80
C ALA A 210 4.38 -23.36 -6.80
N ASP A 211 3.18 -23.38 -7.40
CA ASP A 211 2.23 -22.26 -7.35
C ASP A 211 1.81 -21.93 -5.90
N LEU A 212 1.77 -22.95 -5.02
CA LEU A 212 1.42 -22.78 -3.60
C LEU A 212 2.54 -22.12 -2.79
N ILE A 213 3.78 -22.56 -3.01
CA ILE A 213 4.94 -22.17 -2.20
C ILE A 213 5.31 -20.71 -2.48
N GLY A 214 5.18 -20.24 -3.72
CA GLY A 214 5.57 -18.88 -4.09
C GLY A 214 4.57 -17.79 -3.73
N ARG A 215 3.73 -17.97 -2.70
CA ARG A 215 2.69 -16.98 -2.33
C ARG A 215 3.16 -15.83 -1.45
N GLU A 216 4.47 -15.72 -1.23
CA GLU A 216 5.14 -14.66 -0.48
C GLU A 216 6.03 -13.81 -1.40
#